data_AF-A0A1I4WPL0-F1
#
_entry.id   AF-A0A1I4WPL0-F1
#
_cell.length_a   1.000
_cell.length_b   1.000
_cell.length_c   1.000
_cell.angle_alpha   90.00
_cell.angle_beta   90.00
_cell.angle_gamma   90.00
#
_symmetry.space_group_name_H-M   'P 1'
#
loop_
_entity.id
_entity.type
_entity.pdbx_description
1 polymer ?
#
loop_
_entity_poly.entity_id
_entity_poly.type
_entity_poly.pdbx_seq_one_letter_code
_entity_poly.pdbx_strand_id
1 'polypeptide(L)'
;MCNEDKNSVGTGWKIALVAVVLLVVFMVGGVVLLPMLQTVGGSFGYGFPSGSGGRAIRDVEIEVDPQVVYRIDDHRFFTLEKYISCTSGGFVYYNDTNKKIKVFAGLEGLDEKPQNEFTITRQNDVLSFNGKFVYAASENIIAYPGRNVNYKYGGSTYFVVYKNINDPSRNTGLEVSSDIYNITTISDDAIYIQASSNKNKYERYPIPKKSDRSEWVDVSNINFGILSQDDHFHCNNDIKPKRVKFIKS
;
A
#
# COMPACT_ATOMS: atom_id res chain seq x y z
N MET A 1 -31.28 80.01 -38.76
CA MET A 1 -30.00 79.39 -38.39
C MET A 1 -30.31 78.05 -37.76
N CYS A 2 -29.89 76.99 -38.46
CA CYS A 2 -30.01 75.58 -38.13
C CYS A 2 -29.25 75.28 -36.81
N ASN A 3 -29.86 74.59 -35.84
CA ASN A 3 -30.07 73.14 -35.70
C ASN A 3 -28.84 72.47 -35.08
N GLU A 4 -29.02 71.85 -33.91
CA GLU A 4 -28.49 70.49 -33.62
C GLU A 4 -29.01 69.95 -32.28
N ASP A 5 -30.10 69.19 -32.44
CA ASP A 5 -30.35 67.85 -31.92
C ASP A 5 -30.22 67.52 -30.42
N LYS A 6 -31.42 67.46 -29.83
CA LYS A 6 -31.80 66.67 -28.67
C LYS A 6 -31.57 65.17 -28.92
N ASN A 7 -30.51 64.61 -28.35
CA ASN A 7 -30.47 63.16 -28.12
C ASN A 7 -31.10 62.84 -26.77
N SER A 8 -32.43 62.85 -26.75
CA SER A 8 -33.24 62.26 -25.69
C SER A 8 -33.03 60.73 -25.73
N VAL A 9 -32.06 60.25 -24.94
CA VAL A 9 -31.86 58.81 -24.74
C VAL A 9 -33.09 58.28 -24.01
N GLY A 10 -33.99 57.67 -24.79
CA GLY A 10 -35.26 57.14 -24.32
C GLY A 10 -35.06 56.18 -23.15
N THR A 11 -35.96 56.26 -22.17
CA THR A 11 -35.95 55.48 -20.93
C THR A 11 -35.74 53.97 -21.16
N GLY A 12 -36.20 53.44 -22.30
CA GLY A 12 -35.97 52.05 -22.71
C GLY A 12 -34.51 51.67 -22.93
N TRP A 13 -33.67 52.57 -23.46
CA TRP A 13 -32.24 52.31 -23.65
C TRP A 13 -31.51 52.23 -22.30
N LYS A 14 -31.90 53.08 -21.35
CA LYS A 14 -31.32 53.06 -19.99
C LYS A 14 -31.63 51.74 -19.27
N ILE A 15 -32.85 51.22 -19.44
CA ILE A 15 -33.26 49.92 -18.86
C ILE A 15 -32.53 48.76 -19.55
N ALA A 16 -32.37 48.82 -20.88
CA ALA A 16 -31.63 47.81 -21.64
C ALA A 16 -30.15 47.76 -21.22
N LEU A 17 -29.51 48.92 -21.00
CA LEU A 17 -28.13 48.99 -20.50
C LEU A 17 -27.98 48.39 -19.10
N VAL A 18 -28.91 48.66 -18.19
CA VAL A 18 -28.89 48.07 -16.84
C VAL A 18 -29.10 46.56 -16.90
N ALA A 19 -30.00 46.07 -17.76
CA ALA A 19 -30.23 44.64 -17.95
C ALA A 19 -28.99 43.92 -18.52
N VAL A 20 -28.31 44.53 -19.50
CA VAL A 20 -27.07 43.98 -20.08
C VAL A 20 -25.95 43.95 -19.04
N VAL A 21 -25.79 45.00 -18.23
CA VAL A 21 -24.78 45.03 -17.16
C VAL A 21 -25.07 43.96 -16.11
N LEU A 22 -26.32 43.80 -15.68
CA LEU A 22 -26.69 42.73 -14.73
C LEU A 22 -26.46 41.33 -15.30
N LEU A 23 -26.71 41.12 -16.59
CA LEU A 23 -26.51 39.83 -17.26
C LEU A 23 -25.01 39.51 -17.40
N VAL A 24 -24.17 40.51 -17.69
CA VAL A 24 -22.71 40.36 -17.69
C VAL A 24 -22.19 40.07 -16.28
N VAL A 25 -22.71 40.74 -15.24
CA VAL A 25 -22.34 40.46 -13.84
C VAL A 25 -22.77 39.04 -13.43
N PHE A 26 -23.93 38.55 -13.88
CA PHE A 26 -24.37 37.18 -13.62
C PHE A 26 -23.52 36.13 -14.36
N MET A 27 -23.12 36.40 -15.61
CA MET A 27 -22.27 35.50 -16.38
C MET A 27 -20.83 35.46 -15.82
N VAL A 28 -20.26 36.61 -15.49
CA VAL A 28 -18.91 36.68 -14.90
C VAL A 28 -18.93 36.14 -13.46
N GLY A 29 -19.95 36.45 -12.67
CA GLY A 29 -20.14 35.90 -11.33
C GLY A 29 -20.38 34.39 -11.33
N GLY A 30 -21.17 33.88 -12.28
CA GLY A 30 -21.45 32.45 -12.43
C GLY A 30 -20.21 31.65 -12.83
N VAL A 31 -19.41 32.15 -13.79
CA VAL A 31 -18.19 31.44 -14.25
C VAL A 31 -17.08 31.48 -13.18
N VAL A 32 -17.04 32.49 -12.31
CA VAL A 32 -16.03 32.60 -11.25
C VAL A 32 -16.45 31.91 -9.93
N LEU A 33 -17.75 31.76 -9.65
CA LEU A 33 -18.23 31.13 -8.41
C LEU A 33 -18.60 29.64 -8.55
N LEU A 34 -18.80 29.12 -9.77
CA LEU A 34 -19.24 27.73 -9.97
C LEU A 34 -18.16 26.62 -9.84
N PRO A 35 -16.82 26.84 -9.80
CA PRO A 35 -15.91 25.76 -9.45
C PRO A 35 -15.82 25.49 -7.94
N MET A 36 -16.58 26.20 -7.09
CA MET A 36 -16.62 26.00 -5.63
C MET A 36 -17.73 25.06 -5.17
N LEU A 37 -18.62 24.59 -6.06
CA LEU A 37 -19.49 23.46 -5.77
C LEU A 37 -18.68 22.17 -5.93
N GLN A 38 -17.78 21.96 -4.98
CA GLN A 38 -17.19 20.65 -4.76
C GLN A 38 -18.35 19.68 -4.58
N THR A 39 -18.49 18.77 -5.55
CA THR A 39 -19.27 17.55 -5.37
C THR A 39 -18.79 16.91 -4.08
N VAL A 40 -19.61 16.96 -3.04
CA VAL A 40 -19.40 16.28 -1.76
C VAL A 40 -19.49 14.77 -2.02
N GLY A 41 -18.42 14.22 -2.59
CA GLY A 41 -18.07 12.81 -2.46
C GLY A 41 -17.46 12.65 -1.08
N GLY A 42 -18.23 12.07 -0.15
CA GLY A 42 -17.79 11.83 1.22
C GLY A 42 -16.60 10.88 1.26
N SER A 43 -15.39 11.43 1.20
CA SER A 43 -14.18 10.75 1.63
C SER A 43 -14.01 11.03 3.12
N PHE A 44 -14.16 10.02 3.96
CA PHE A 44 -13.78 10.08 5.37
C PHE A 44 -12.24 10.08 5.45
N GLY A 45 -11.63 11.20 5.09
CA GLY A 45 -10.24 11.48 5.40
C GLY A 45 -10.13 11.85 6.87
N TYR A 46 -9.55 10.97 7.68
CA TYR A 46 -9.12 11.31 9.04
C TYR A 46 -8.16 12.51 8.95
N GLY A 47 -8.65 13.69 9.33
CA GLY A 47 -7.88 14.92 9.31
C GLY A 47 -6.67 14.82 10.22
N PHE A 48 -5.48 14.93 9.64
CA PHE A 48 -4.29 15.32 10.39
C PHE A 48 -4.53 16.73 10.94
N PRO A 49 -4.25 17.01 12.23
CA PRO A 49 -4.10 18.38 12.69
C PRO A 49 -2.80 18.94 12.10
N SER A 50 -2.87 19.51 10.89
CA SER A 50 -1.84 20.42 10.40
C SER A 50 -1.94 21.71 11.20
N GLY A 51 -1.21 21.75 12.32
CA GLY A 51 -1.09 22.92 13.17
C GLY A 51 0.28 22.90 13.84
N SER A 52 1.09 23.92 13.53
CA SER A 52 2.36 24.24 14.16
C SER A 52 2.19 24.44 15.68
N GLY A 53 2.24 23.33 16.42
CA GLY A 53 2.17 23.26 17.87
C GLY A 53 2.55 21.85 18.28
N GLY A 54 3.75 21.68 18.83
CA GLY A 54 4.39 20.40 19.12
C GLY A 54 3.59 19.48 20.05
N ARG A 55 2.59 18.78 19.52
CA ARG A 55 1.95 17.66 20.20
C ARG A 55 2.80 16.41 19.97
N ALA A 56 3.12 15.73 21.06
CA ALA A 56 3.76 14.43 21.00
C ALA A 56 2.88 13.45 20.21
N ILE A 57 3.51 12.69 19.30
CA ILE A 57 2.88 11.58 18.59
C ILE A 57 2.41 10.57 19.63
N ARG A 58 1.12 10.23 19.60
CA ARG A 58 0.51 9.30 20.56
C ARG A 58 0.60 7.86 20.08
N ASP A 59 0.77 6.95 21.04
CA ASP A 59 0.61 5.52 20.81
C ASP A 59 -0.87 5.18 20.57
N VAL A 60 -1.11 4.09 19.87
CA VAL A 60 -2.42 3.65 19.40
C VAL A 60 -2.60 2.18 19.74
N GLU A 61 -3.69 1.91 20.46
CA GLU A 61 -4.17 0.56 20.74
C GLU A 61 -5.34 0.26 19.80
N ILE A 62 -5.24 -0.85 19.07
CA ILE A 62 -6.21 -1.26 18.05
C ILE A 62 -6.75 -2.63 18.42
N GLU A 63 -8.06 -2.69 18.64
CA GLU A 63 -8.78 -3.93 18.86
C GLU A 63 -9.46 -4.35 17.56
N VAL A 64 -8.90 -5.37 16.92
CA VAL A 64 -9.38 -5.90 15.64
C VAL A 64 -9.11 -7.39 15.59
N ASP A 65 -10.02 -8.14 14.96
CA ASP A 65 -9.84 -9.57 14.80
C ASP A 65 -8.71 -9.84 13.77
N PRO A 66 -7.73 -10.71 14.10
CA PRO A 66 -6.71 -11.11 13.15
C PRO A 66 -7.31 -11.75 11.90
N GLN A 67 -6.72 -11.46 10.74
CA GLN A 67 -7.13 -12.08 9.47
C GLN A 67 -6.00 -12.93 8.92
N VAL A 68 -6.31 -14.07 8.31
CA VAL A 68 -5.34 -14.77 7.46
C VAL A 68 -5.24 -14.03 6.13
N VAL A 69 -4.05 -13.54 5.81
CA VAL A 69 -3.78 -12.71 4.62
C VAL A 69 -2.98 -13.41 3.55
N TYR A 70 -2.44 -14.59 3.86
CA TYR A 70 -1.79 -15.47 2.90
C TYR A 70 -1.67 -16.86 3.50
N ARG A 71 -2.10 -17.88 2.78
CA ARG A 71 -2.03 -19.27 3.20
C ARG A 71 -1.02 -20.03 2.35
N ILE A 72 0.00 -20.59 3.03
CA ILE A 72 0.95 -21.50 2.39
C ILE A 72 0.28 -22.88 2.33
N ASP A 73 -0.14 -23.39 3.47
CA ASP A 73 -0.85 -24.66 3.60
C ASP A 73 -1.75 -24.66 4.84
N ASP A 74 -2.17 -25.84 5.30
CA ASP A 74 -3.13 -25.98 6.39
C ASP A 74 -2.58 -25.48 7.73
N HIS A 75 -1.28 -25.59 7.98
CA HIS A 75 -0.65 -25.22 9.24
C HIS A 75 0.25 -23.98 9.16
N ARG A 76 0.69 -23.58 7.96
CA ARG A 76 1.54 -22.40 7.71
C ARG A 76 0.77 -21.28 6.99
N PHE A 77 0.71 -20.11 7.62
CA PHE A 77 -0.03 -18.97 7.07
C PHE A 77 0.44 -17.64 7.68
N PHE A 78 0.12 -16.54 7.02
CA PHE A 78 0.36 -15.19 7.50
C PHE A 78 -0.92 -14.56 8.05
N THR A 79 -0.81 -13.89 9.20
CA THR A 79 -1.89 -13.11 9.79
C THR A 79 -1.60 -11.63 9.76
N LEU A 80 -2.62 -10.80 9.50
CA LEU A 80 -2.60 -9.36 9.73
C LEU A 80 -3.27 -9.04 11.06
N GLU A 81 -2.56 -8.32 11.92
CA GLU A 81 -2.97 -8.00 13.29
C GLU A 81 -2.80 -6.51 13.59
N LYS A 82 -3.59 -5.97 14.52
CA LYS A 82 -3.50 -4.56 14.98
C LYS A 82 -3.54 -3.54 13.82
N TYR A 83 -4.35 -3.77 12.80
CA TYR A 83 -4.48 -2.93 11.60
C TYR A 83 -5.69 -2.01 11.68
N ILE A 84 -5.65 -0.86 11.00
CA ILE A 84 -6.81 0.05 10.86
C ILE A 84 -7.65 -0.36 9.65
N SER A 85 -7.00 -0.76 8.57
CA SER A 85 -7.62 -1.24 7.34
C SER A 85 -6.65 -2.17 6.61
N CYS A 86 -7.12 -2.82 5.54
CA CYS A 86 -6.26 -3.63 4.68
C CYS A 86 -5.10 -2.85 4.02
N THR A 87 -5.18 -1.51 4.00
CA THR A 87 -4.19 -0.65 3.37
C THR A 87 -3.40 0.17 4.36
N SER A 88 -3.65 0.07 5.67
CA SER A 88 -3.10 1.01 6.65
C SER A 88 -2.87 0.38 8.04
N GLY A 89 -1.65 0.60 8.55
CA GLY A 89 -1.18 0.07 9.82
C GLY A 89 -1.06 -1.45 9.81
N GLY A 90 -0.92 -2.00 11.01
CA GLY A 90 -0.92 -3.44 11.23
C GLY A 90 0.45 -4.08 11.13
N PHE A 91 0.53 -5.26 11.76
CA PHE A 91 1.68 -6.13 11.74
C PHE A 91 1.29 -7.44 11.07
N VAL A 92 2.16 -7.93 10.19
CA VAL A 92 1.98 -9.25 9.59
C VAL A 92 2.86 -10.25 10.32
N TYR A 93 2.32 -11.41 10.63
CA TYR A 93 3.04 -12.49 11.29
C TYR A 93 2.97 -13.75 10.47
N TYR A 94 4.11 -14.41 10.25
CA TYR A 94 4.15 -15.81 9.85
C TYR A 94 3.76 -16.68 11.04
N ASN A 95 2.89 -17.66 10.82
CA ASN A 95 2.44 -18.62 11.81
C ASN A 95 2.64 -20.03 11.27
N ASP A 96 3.18 -20.90 12.12
CA ASP A 96 3.23 -22.35 11.91
C ASP A 96 2.64 -23.03 13.15
N THR A 97 1.45 -23.61 12.98
CA THR A 97 0.70 -24.21 14.10
C THR A 97 1.28 -25.54 14.56
N ASN A 98 1.92 -26.30 13.67
CA ASN A 98 2.57 -27.56 14.03
C ASN A 98 3.82 -27.31 14.87
N LYS A 99 4.62 -26.28 14.50
CA LYS A 99 5.84 -25.91 15.21
C LYS A 99 5.60 -24.90 16.34
N LYS A 100 4.39 -24.36 16.46
CA LYS A 100 4.01 -23.27 17.40
C LYS A 100 4.90 -22.03 17.24
N ILE A 101 5.24 -21.71 15.99
CA ILE A 101 6.10 -20.57 15.66
C ILE A 101 5.20 -19.39 15.25
N LYS A 102 5.49 -18.21 15.79
CA LYS A 102 4.95 -16.93 15.34
C LYS A 102 6.10 -15.95 15.15
N VAL A 103 6.31 -15.49 13.92
CA VAL A 103 7.45 -14.62 13.55
C VAL A 103 6.93 -13.36 12.88
N PHE A 104 7.39 -12.21 13.34
CA PHE A 104 7.04 -10.94 12.72
C PHE A 104 7.62 -10.82 11.31
N ALA A 105 6.74 -10.60 10.34
CA ALA A 105 7.06 -10.38 8.94
C ALA A 105 7.20 -8.87 8.68
N GLY A 106 8.27 -8.29 9.21
CA GLY A 106 8.60 -6.88 9.02
C GLY A 106 10.04 -6.58 9.38
N LEU A 107 10.36 -5.30 9.55
CA LEU A 107 11.67 -4.88 10.07
C LEU A 107 11.75 -5.21 11.55
N GLU A 108 12.80 -5.93 11.95
CA GLU A 108 12.98 -6.44 13.31
C GLU A 108 12.84 -5.33 14.37
N GLY A 109 12.12 -5.63 15.46
CA GLY A 109 11.87 -4.71 16.57
C GLY A 109 10.72 -3.73 16.38
N LEU A 110 10.09 -3.63 15.20
CA LEU A 110 8.96 -2.71 15.01
C LEU A 110 7.68 -3.13 15.75
N ASP A 111 7.51 -4.42 16.02
CA ASP A 111 6.32 -4.94 16.69
C ASP A 111 6.46 -5.04 18.23
N GLU A 112 7.66 -4.76 18.75
CA GLU A 112 7.93 -4.64 20.20
C GLU A 112 7.31 -3.39 20.81
N LYS A 113 7.10 -2.35 20.00
CA LYS A 113 6.47 -1.09 20.40
C LYS A 113 5.03 -1.02 19.89
N PRO A 114 4.13 -0.36 20.64
CA PRO A 114 2.82 -0.01 20.10
C PRO A 114 2.96 0.77 18.79
N GLN A 115 2.00 0.58 17.89
CA GLN A 115 1.85 1.50 16.77
C GLN A 115 1.47 2.87 17.32
N ASN A 116 1.82 3.93 16.59
CA ASN A 116 1.48 5.30 16.90
C ASN A 116 0.71 5.96 15.74
N GLU A 117 0.24 7.19 15.96
CA GLU A 117 -0.55 7.98 15.01
C GLU A 117 0.05 8.03 13.59
N PHE A 118 1.37 7.94 13.49
CA PHE A 118 2.06 7.95 12.21
C PHE A 118 2.14 6.56 11.58
N THR A 119 2.49 5.51 12.34
CA THR A 119 2.59 4.15 11.78
C THR A 119 1.25 3.60 11.32
N ILE A 120 0.14 3.98 11.96
CA ILE A 120 -1.20 3.47 11.60
C ILE A 120 -1.71 4.04 10.27
N THR A 121 -1.14 5.15 9.78
CA THR A 121 -1.53 5.77 8.51
C THR A 121 -0.68 5.27 7.35
N ARG A 122 0.45 4.60 7.65
CA ARG A 122 1.32 4.00 6.63
C ARG A 122 0.71 2.72 6.11
N GLN A 123 0.96 2.45 4.83
CA GLN A 123 0.63 1.16 4.25
C GLN A 123 1.49 0.06 4.87
N ASN A 124 0.92 -1.12 5.11
CA ASN A 124 1.67 -2.26 5.60
C ASN A 124 2.68 -2.73 4.54
N ASP A 125 3.91 -3.02 4.95
CA ASP A 125 4.99 -3.32 4.01
C ASP A 125 4.79 -4.66 3.27
N VAL A 126 4.29 -5.69 3.95
CA VAL A 126 4.00 -7.00 3.33
C VAL A 126 2.80 -6.88 2.38
N LEU A 127 1.68 -6.32 2.86
CA LEU A 127 0.45 -6.20 2.07
C LEU A 127 0.56 -5.18 0.92
N SER A 128 1.61 -4.35 0.89
CA SER A 128 1.87 -3.45 -0.22
C SER A 128 2.46 -4.15 -1.45
N PHE A 129 2.87 -5.41 -1.33
CA PHE A 129 3.41 -6.18 -2.43
C PHE A 129 2.30 -6.68 -3.35
N ASN A 130 2.26 -6.17 -4.60
CA ASN A 130 1.16 -6.46 -5.53
C ASN A 130 1.45 -7.64 -6.47
N GLY A 131 2.70 -8.07 -6.60
CA GLY A 131 3.08 -9.20 -7.46
C GLY A 131 2.53 -10.54 -6.94
N LYS A 132 2.59 -11.57 -7.79
CA LYS A 132 2.35 -12.95 -7.34
C LYS A 132 3.48 -13.39 -6.43
N PHE A 133 3.13 -13.93 -5.28
CA PHE A 133 4.07 -14.52 -4.34
C PHE A 133 3.69 -15.98 -4.16
N VAL A 134 4.54 -16.89 -4.64
CA VAL A 134 4.29 -18.33 -4.64
C VAL A 134 5.25 -18.99 -3.68
N TYR A 135 4.72 -19.71 -2.69
CA TYR A 135 5.53 -20.42 -1.70
C TYR A 135 5.68 -21.88 -2.11
N ALA A 136 6.89 -22.32 -2.47
CA ALA A 136 7.20 -23.72 -2.78
C ALA A 136 8.27 -24.31 -1.84
N ALA A 137 8.62 -23.59 -0.78
CA ALA A 137 9.66 -23.98 0.15
C ALA A 137 9.14 -24.85 1.30
N SER A 138 10.04 -25.67 1.85
CA SER A 138 9.81 -26.52 3.02
C SER A 138 9.52 -25.70 4.28
N GLU A 139 9.13 -26.41 5.33
CA GLU A 139 8.76 -25.83 6.62
C GLU A 139 9.90 -25.14 7.38
N ASN A 140 11.14 -25.24 6.90
CA ASN A 140 12.30 -24.62 7.54
C ASN A 140 12.58 -23.22 7.00
N ILE A 141 11.83 -22.79 5.99
CA ILE A 141 11.97 -21.51 5.35
C ILE A 141 10.80 -20.62 5.77
N ILE A 142 11.12 -19.38 6.12
CA ILE A 142 10.17 -18.28 6.30
C ILE A 142 10.57 -17.19 5.30
N ALA A 143 9.71 -16.91 4.33
CA ALA A 143 9.92 -15.85 3.36
C ALA A 143 8.70 -14.94 3.22
N TYR A 144 8.95 -13.64 3.09
CA TYR A 144 7.88 -12.66 2.95
C TYR A 144 8.39 -11.43 2.20
N PRO A 145 7.51 -10.73 1.45
CA PRO A 145 7.87 -9.45 0.87
C PRO A 145 7.99 -8.39 1.95
N GLY A 146 8.91 -7.45 1.75
CA GLY A 146 9.08 -6.24 2.55
C GLY A 146 9.26 -5.04 1.64
N ARG A 147 9.22 -3.85 2.24
CA ARG A 147 9.31 -2.59 1.51
C ARG A 147 10.12 -1.57 2.30
N ASN A 148 11.04 -0.89 1.61
CA ASN A 148 11.75 0.28 2.12
C ASN A 148 11.23 1.52 1.41
N VAL A 149 10.72 2.48 2.17
CA VAL A 149 10.17 3.74 1.64
C VAL A 149 11.22 4.83 1.71
N ASN A 150 11.48 5.49 0.58
CA ASN A 150 12.32 6.67 0.49
C ASN A 150 11.47 7.94 0.55
N TYR A 151 11.35 8.51 1.75
CA TYR A 151 10.54 9.71 1.99
C TYR A 151 11.09 10.98 1.34
N LYS A 152 12.39 11.02 1.03
CA LYS A 152 13.00 12.20 0.40
C LYS A 152 12.62 12.33 -1.08
N TYR A 153 12.52 11.20 -1.77
CA TYR A 153 12.29 11.16 -3.23
C TYR A 153 10.97 10.50 -3.64
N GLY A 154 10.14 10.04 -2.69
CA GLY A 154 8.81 9.49 -2.96
C GLY A 154 8.81 8.10 -3.59
N GLY A 155 9.87 7.31 -3.40
CA GLY A 155 10.02 5.97 -3.98
C GLY A 155 9.83 4.84 -2.95
N SER A 156 9.60 3.63 -3.43
CA SER A 156 9.60 2.41 -2.61
C SER A 156 10.40 1.31 -3.30
N THR A 157 11.29 0.67 -2.55
CA THR A 157 12.03 -0.51 -2.99
C THR A 157 11.43 -1.73 -2.29
N TYR A 158 11.06 -2.74 -3.07
CA TYR A 158 10.51 -3.98 -2.55
C TYR A 158 11.59 -5.05 -2.51
N PHE A 159 11.52 -5.92 -1.52
CA PHE A 159 12.46 -7.01 -1.36
C PHE A 159 11.76 -8.24 -0.80
N VAL A 160 12.33 -9.41 -1.05
CA VAL A 160 11.95 -10.64 -0.35
C VAL A 160 12.93 -10.85 0.78
N VAL A 161 12.41 -10.99 1.99
CA VAL A 161 13.17 -11.51 3.12
C VAL A 161 13.10 -13.03 3.05
N TYR A 162 14.25 -13.68 3.15
CA TYR A 162 14.38 -15.12 3.23
C TYR A 162 15.09 -15.50 4.52
N LYS A 163 14.44 -16.30 5.36
CA LYS A 163 14.99 -16.79 6.62
C LYS A 163 14.96 -18.31 6.65
N ASN A 164 16.09 -18.93 6.99
CA ASN A 164 16.15 -20.35 7.28
C ASN A 164 16.18 -20.52 8.81
N ILE A 165 15.21 -21.25 9.34
CA ILE A 165 15.03 -21.47 10.79
C ILE A 165 16.22 -22.24 11.38
N ASN A 166 16.76 -23.22 10.63
CA ASN A 166 17.79 -24.13 11.12
C ASN A 166 19.20 -23.60 10.85
N ASP A 167 19.37 -22.75 9.84
CA ASP A 167 20.66 -22.20 9.44
C ASP A 167 20.56 -20.68 9.15
N PRO A 168 20.68 -19.85 10.19
CA PRO A 168 20.61 -18.40 10.04
C PRO A 168 21.69 -17.80 9.12
N SER A 169 22.78 -18.52 8.82
CA SER A 169 23.81 -18.06 7.88
C SER A 169 23.30 -17.98 6.44
N ARG A 170 22.18 -18.64 6.14
CA ARG A 170 21.49 -18.60 4.85
C ARG A 170 20.43 -17.50 4.75
N ASN A 171 20.23 -16.71 5.81
CA ASN A 171 19.29 -15.60 5.78
C ASN A 171 19.76 -14.56 4.75
N THR A 172 18.85 -14.09 3.91
CA THR A 172 19.18 -13.11 2.88
C THR A 172 17.99 -12.22 2.54
N GLY A 173 18.29 -11.09 1.89
CA GLY A 173 17.32 -10.18 1.32
C GLY A 173 17.60 -10.01 -0.16
N LEU A 174 16.56 -10.09 -0.99
CA LEU A 174 16.66 -9.89 -2.44
C LEU A 174 15.72 -8.78 -2.86
N GLU A 175 16.23 -7.73 -3.52
CA GLU A 175 15.38 -6.73 -4.14
C GLU A 175 14.58 -7.36 -5.29
N VAL A 176 13.28 -7.10 -5.31
CA VAL A 176 12.35 -7.63 -6.31
C VAL A 176 11.42 -6.54 -6.81
N SER A 177 10.93 -6.69 -8.02
CA SER A 177 9.83 -5.85 -8.51
C SER A 177 8.50 -6.31 -7.91
N SER A 178 7.70 -5.38 -7.41
CA SER A 178 6.34 -5.62 -6.92
C SER A 178 5.26 -5.44 -7.99
N ASP A 179 5.65 -5.43 -9.27
CA ASP A 179 4.73 -5.37 -10.40
C ASP A 179 3.73 -6.54 -10.35
N ILE A 180 2.45 -6.22 -10.55
CA ILE A 180 1.33 -7.18 -10.57
C ILE A 180 1.53 -8.31 -11.59
N TYR A 181 2.33 -8.08 -12.62
CA TYR A 181 2.57 -9.06 -13.66
C TYR A 181 3.77 -9.97 -13.38
N ASN A 182 4.52 -9.72 -12.31
CA ASN A 182 5.67 -10.52 -11.93
C ASN A 182 5.30 -11.61 -10.94
N ILE A 183 5.99 -12.75 -11.05
CA ILE A 183 5.82 -13.90 -10.16
C ILE A 183 7.12 -14.14 -9.43
N THR A 184 7.06 -14.07 -8.10
CA THR A 184 8.16 -14.39 -7.20
C THR A 184 7.85 -15.74 -6.56
N THR A 185 8.66 -16.76 -6.87
CA THR A 185 8.51 -18.11 -6.31
C THR A 185 9.66 -18.42 -5.35
N ILE A 186 9.32 -18.86 -4.14
CA ILE A 186 10.27 -19.19 -3.07
C ILE A 186 10.48 -20.70 -3.03
N SER A 187 11.73 -21.14 -3.01
CA SER A 187 12.13 -22.54 -2.81
C SER A 187 13.18 -22.68 -1.69
N ASP A 188 13.57 -23.90 -1.32
CA ASP A 188 14.54 -24.16 -0.26
C ASP A 188 15.99 -23.71 -0.56
N ASP A 189 16.30 -23.54 -1.84
CA ASP A 189 17.66 -23.25 -2.32
C ASP A 189 17.74 -21.99 -3.17
N ALA A 190 16.62 -21.39 -3.56
CA ALA A 190 16.61 -20.22 -4.43
C ALA A 190 15.31 -19.40 -4.34
N ILE A 191 15.40 -18.14 -4.79
CA ILE A 191 14.26 -17.31 -5.16
C ILE A 191 14.22 -17.22 -6.69
N TYR A 192 13.06 -17.46 -7.28
CA TYR A 192 12.83 -17.37 -8.71
C TYR A 192 11.94 -16.18 -9.02
N ILE A 193 12.36 -15.33 -9.96
CA ILE A 193 11.58 -14.21 -10.45
C ILE A 193 11.25 -14.46 -11.92
N GLN A 194 9.96 -14.47 -12.24
CA GLN A 194 9.49 -14.48 -13.62
C GLN A 194 8.88 -13.14 -13.94
N ALA A 195 9.51 -12.45 -14.89
CA ALA A 195 8.96 -11.22 -15.45
C ALA A 195 7.83 -11.54 -16.43
N SER A 196 6.82 -10.67 -16.46
CA SER A 196 5.70 -10.77 -17.40
C SER A 196 6.11 -10.79 -18.86
N SER A 197 7.19 -10.09 -19.19
CA SER A 197 7.77 -10.00 -20.52
C SER A 197 8.46 -11.30 -20.97
N ASN A 198 8.81 -12.20 -20.04
CA ASN A 198 9.54 -13.43 -20.33
C ASN A 198 8.98 -14.62 -19.54
N LYS A 199 7.85 -15.14 -20.00
CA LYS A 199 7.14 -16.26 -19.37
C LYS A 199 7.81 -17.63 -19.51
N ASN A 200 8.87 -17.74 -20.31
CA ASN A 200 9.54 -19.02 -20.57
C ASN A 200 10.77 -19.24 -19.68
N LYS A 201 11.20 -18.21 -18.95
CA LYS A 201 12.39 -18.26 -18.10
C LYS A 201 12.12 -17.69 -16.72
N TYR A 202 12.92 -18.15 -15.76
CA TYR A 202 13.07 -17.55 -14.45
C TYR A 202 14.46 -16.94 -14.32
N GLU A 203 14.54 -15.81 -13.63
CA GLU A 203 15.76 -15.37 -12.96
C GLU A 203 15.87 -16.11 -11.64
N ARG A 204 16.83 -17.01 -11.55
CA ARG A 204 17.13 -17.82 -10.35
C ARG A 204 18.20 -17.12 -9.53
N TYR A 205 17.90 -16.88 -8.27
CA TYR A 205 18.82 -16.34 -7.26
C TYR A 205 19.12 -17.42 -6.22
N PRO A 206 20.29 -18.09 -6.29
CA PRO A 206 20.62 -19.17 -5.37
C PRO A 206 20.88 -18.67 -3.94
N ILE A 207 20.56 -19.51 -2.95
CA ILE A 207 20.67 -19.27 -1.51
C ILE A 207 21.54 -20.35 -0.85
N PRO A 208 22.60 -19.99 -0.10
CA PRO A 208 22.98 -18.64 0.28
C PRO A 208 23.48 -17.82 -0.92
N LYS A 209 23.24 -16.51 -0.87
CA LYS A 209 23.58 -15.59 -1.94
C LYS A 209 25.10 -15.56 -2.16
N LYS A 210 25.57 -16.21 -3.23
CA LYS A 210 27.01 -16.25 -3.58
C LYS A 210 27.46 -15.02 -4.34
N SER A 211 26.56 -14.38 -5.09
CA SER A 211 26.80 -13.13 -5.82
C SER A 211 25.47 -12.42 -6.11
N ASP A 212 25.52 -11.17 -6.57
CA ASP A 212 24.35 -10.44 -7.05
C ASP A 212 23.84 -10.89 -8.43
N ARG A 213 24.52 -11.85 -9.08
CA ARG A 213 24.14 -12.32 -10.42
C ARG A 213 23.06 -13.40 -10.33
N SER A 214 21.96 -13.19 -11.05
CA SER A 214 20.96 -14.21 -11.33
C SER A 214 21.43 -15.16 -12.44
N GLU A 215 20.90 -16.38 -12.40
CA GLU A 215 21.02 -17.35 -13.48
C GLU A 215 19.68 -17.45 -14.21
N TRP A 216 19.69 -17.43 -15.53
CA TRP A 216 18.48 -17.66 -16.31
C TRP A 216 18.23 -19.16 -16.46
N VAL A 217 17.05 -19.61 -16.05
CA VAL A 217 16.66 -21.02 -16.12
C VAL A 217 15.33 -21.15 -16.86
N ASP A 218 15.24 -22.10 -17.78
CA ASP A 218 13.99 -22.37 -18.50
C ASP A 218 12.94 -22.98 -17.55
N VAL A 219 11.70 -22.52 -17.68
CA VAL A 219 10.56 -22.97 -16.86
C VAL A 219 10.37 -24.48 -16.94
N SER A 220 10.61 -25.09 -18.10
CA SER A 220 10.50 -26.54 -18.30
C SER A 220 11.47 -27.37 -17.47
N ASN A 221 12.57 -26.77 -17.02
CA ASN A 221 13.63 -27.45 -16.27
C ASN A 221 13.41 -27.37 -14.75
N ILE A 222 12.39 -26.64 -14.31
CA ILE A 222 12.08 -26.44 -12.90
C ILE A 222 10.75 -27.12 -12.60
N ASN A 223 10.78 -27.97 -11.58
CA ASN A 223 9.56 -28.56 -11.02
C ASN A 223 9.44 -28.09 -9.57
N PHE A 224 8.49 -27.19 -9.32
CA PHE A 224 8.14 -26.83 -7.95
C PHE A 224 7.29 -27.96 -7.36
N GLY A 225 7.56 -28.32 -6.11
CA GLY A 225 6.81 -29.35 -5.41
C GLY A 225 5.40 -28.86 -5.04
N ILE A 226 5.11 -28.84 -3.75
CA ILE A 226 3.84 -28.31 -3.24
C ILE A 226 3.90 -26.79 -3.27
N LEU A 227 2.91 -26.16 -3.90
CA LEU A 227 2.76 -24.72 -3.96
C LEU A 227 1.82 -24.23 -2.85
N SER A 228 1.93 -22.94 -2.54
CA SER A 228 1.02 -22.25 -1.64
C SER A 228 -0.43 -22.32 -2.11
N GLN A 229 -1.36 -22.34 -1.16
CA GLN A 229 -2.79 -22.25 -1.44
C GLN A 229 -3.18 -20.87 -1.99
N ASP A 230 -2.55 -19.81 -1.50
CA ASP A 230 -2.69 -18.45 -2.02
C ASP A 230 -1.49 -18.08 -2.92
N ASP A 231 -1.73 -17.26 -3.94
CA ASP A 231 -0.69 -16.71 -4.84
C ASP A 231 -0.49 -15.19 -4.68
N HIS A 232 -1.29 -14.55 -3.83
CA HIS A 232 -1.21 -13.14 -3.50
C HIS A 232 -1.50 -12.92 -2.02
N PHE A 233 -0.87 -11.91 -1.44
CA PHE A 233 -1.33 -11.38 -0.16
C PHE A 233 -2.66 -10.65 -0.36
N HIS A 234 -3.65 -11.02 0.44
CA HIS A 234 -5.00 -10.48 0.37
C HIS A 234 -5.50 -10.07 1.75
N CYS A 235 -6.60 -9.33 1.81
CA CYS A 235 -7.19 -8.92 3.07
C CYS A 235 -8.69 -8.67 2.89
N ASN A 236 -9.49 -9.09 3.88
CA ASN A 236 -10.92 -8.87 3.87
C ASN A 236 -11.24 -7.46 4.41
N ASN A 237 -11.75 -6.61 3.52
CA ASN A 237 -12.13 -5.24 3.85
C ASN A 237 -13.35 -5.14 4.76
N ASP A 238 -14.13 -6.21 4.93
CA ASP A 238 -15.35 -6.19 5.77
C ASP A 238 -15.02 -6.30 7.27
N ILE A 239 -13.84 -6.83 7.61
CA ILE A 239 -13.38 -6.89 9.00
C ILE A 239 -12.76 -5.54 9.37
N LYS A 240 -13.42 -4.85 10.31
CA LYS A 240 -13.02 -3.52 10.78
C LYS A 240 -12.60 -3.55 12.25
N PRO A 241 -11.74 -2.62 12.70
CA PRO A 241 -11.45 -2.45 14.12
C PRO A 241 -12.74 -2.20 14.91
N LYS A 242 -12.88 -2.93 16.02
CA LYS A 242 -13.95 -2.73 17.01
C LYS A 242 -13.69 -1.44 17.79
N ARG A 243 -12.41 -1.13 18.04
CA ARG A 243 -12.00 0.03 18.82
C ARG A 243 -10.59 0.49 18.44
N VAL A 244 -10.39 1.80 18.42
CA VAL A 244 -9.09 2.46 18.25
C VAL A 244 -8.92 3.50 19.34
N LYS A 245 -7.88 3.39 20.15
CA LYS A 245 -7.63 4.25 21.32
C LYS A 245 -6.26 4.91 21.22
N PHE A 246 -6.22 6.23 21.35
CA PHE A 246 -4.98 7.00 21.41
C PHE A 246 -4.53 7.16 22.86
N ILE A 247 -3.32 6.70 23.15
CA ILE A 247 -2.73 6.71 24.48
C ILE A 247 -1.63 7.77 24.49
N LYS A 248 -1.57 8.57 25.56
CA LYS A 248 -0.44 9.49 25.74
C LYS A 248 0.81 8.65 26.01
N SER A 249 1.83 8.81 25.16
CA SER A 249 3.17 8.31 25.41
C SER A 249 3.82 9.01 26.60
#